data_AF-A0A5S3YXC9-F1
#
_entry.id   AF-A0A5S3YXC9-F1
#
_cell.length_a   1.000
_cell.length_b   1.000
_cell.length_c   1.000
_cell.angle_alpha   90.00
_cell.angle_beta   90.00
_cell.angle_gamma   90.00
#
_symmetry.space_group_name_H-M   'P 1'
#
loop_
_entity.id
_entity.type
_entity.pdbx_description
1 polymer ?
#
loop_
_entity_poly.entity_id
_entity_poly.type
_entity_poly.pdbx_seq_one_letter_code
_entity_poly.pdbx_strand_id
1 'polypeptide(L)' 'TDKRLQFSCGSGVTACILALAADECGYRDLSVYDGSWSEWGNSALSGELPIHCDEG' A
#
# COMPACT_ATOMS: atom_id res chain seq x y z
N THR A 1 -11.68 5.75 -18.23
CA THR A 1 -11.05 4.73 -17.37
C THR A 1 -11.17 5.20 -15.96
N ASP A 2 -12.02 4.56 -15.16
CA ASP A 2 -12.14 4.86 -13.73
C ASP A 2 -10.84 4.41 -13.06
N LYS A 3 -10.19 5.29 -12.29
CA LYS A 3 -8.89 5.02 -11.65
C LYS A 3 -9.10 5.00 -10.13
N ARG A 4 -9.02 3.80 -9.55
CA ARG A 4 -8.98 3.60 -8.10
C ARG A 4 -7.64 4.04 -7.53
N LEU A 5 -7.66 4.74 -6.39
CA LEU A 5 -6.47 5.05 -5.61
C LEU A 5 -6.28 4.02 -4.49
N GLN A 6 -5.09 3.42 -4.43
CA GLN A 6 -4.66 2.48 -3.40
C GLN A 6 -3.47 3.07 -2.64
N PHE A 7 -3.57 3.14 -1.32
CA PHE A 7 -2.54 3.69 -0.44
C PHE A 7 -1.87 2.57 0.36
N SER A 8 -0.55 2.62 0.49
CA SER A 8 0.26 1.68 1.27
C SER A 8 1.44 2.41 1.90
N CYS A 9 2.00 1.84 2.97
CA CYS A 9 3.23 2.34 3.59
C CYS A 9 4.04 1.15 4.15
N GLY A 10 4.84 1.37 5.19
CA GLY A 10 5.52 0.27 5.89
C GLY A 10 4.53 -0.65 6.61
N SER A 11 3.64 -0.07 7.43
CA SER A 11 2.79 -0.78 8.40
C SER A 11 1.29 -0.50 8.29
N GLY A 12 0.84 0.14 7.21
CA GLY A 12 -0.56 0.57 7.02
C GLY A 12 -0.95 1.88 7.69
N VAL A 13 -0.24 2.33 8.74
CA VAL A 13 -0.68 3.47 9.58
C VAL A 13 -0.65 4.81 8.83
N THR A 14 0.47 5.15 8.18
CA THR A 14 0.59 6.46 7.51
C THR A 14 -0.15 6.52 6.17
N ALA A 15 -0.49 5.36 5.59
CA ALA A 15 -1.32 5.27 4.38
C ALA A 15 -2.72 5.86 4.61
N CYS A 16 -3.28 5.74 5.82
CA CYS A 16 -4.56 6.34 6.18
C CYS A 16 -4.57 7.87 6.11
N ILE A 17 -3.43 8.52 6.36
CA ILE A 17 -3.30 9.99 6.29
C ILE A 17 -3.44 10.46 4.84
N LEU A 18 -2.84 9.73 3.89
CA LEU A 18 -2.96 10.04 2.46
C LEU A 18 -4.37 9.76 1.93
N ALA A 19 -5.00 8.69 2.39
CA ALA A 19 -6.40 8.40 2.07
C ALA A 19 -7.33 9.53 2.55
N LEU A 20 -7.13 10.03 3.78
CA LEU A 20 -7.88 11.18 4.29
C LEU A 20 -7.62 12.44 3.45
N ALA A 21 -6.37 12.74 3.13
CA ALA A 21 -6.04 13.89 2.28
C ALA A 21 -6.67 13.80 0.87
N ALA A 22 -6.76 12.60 0.31
CA ALA A 22 -7.42 12.37 -0.97
C ALA A 22 -8.95 12.53 -0.87
N ASP A 23 -9.55 12.10 0.23
CA ASP A 23 -10.99 12.31 0.49
C ASP A 23 -11.31 13.81 0.56
N GLU A 24 -10.52 14.58 1.30
CA GLU A 24 -10.64 16.05 1.39
C GLU A 24 -10.44 16.75 0.04
N CYS A 25 -9.61 16.18 -0.84
CA CYS A 25 -9.43 16.65 -2.22
C CYS A 25 -10.56 16.24 -3.18
N GLY A 26 -11.57 15.49 -2.72
CA GLY A 26 -12.76 15.10 -3.48
C GLY A 26 -12.63 13.80 -4.28
N TYR A 27 -11.62 12.97 -4.01
CA TYR A 27 -11.51 11.64 -4.61
C TYR A 27 -12.46 10.65 -3.91
N ARG A 28 -13.07 9.73 -4.66
CA ARG A 28 -14.17 8.89 -4.15
C ARG A 28 -13.94 7.37 -4.20
N ASP A 29 -12.93 6.91 -4.93
CA ASP A 29 -12.58 5.48 -5.03
C ASP A 29 -11.21 5.25 -4.38
N LEU A 30 -11.21 5.28 -3.04
CA LEU A 30 -10.03 5.23 -2.19
C LEU A 30 -9.98 3.89 -1.44
N SER A 31 -8.79 3.31 -1.32
CA SER A 31 -8.58 2.09 -0.54
C SER A 31 -7.19 2.09 0.12
N VAL A 32 -7.10 1.58 1.34
CA VAL A 32 -5.84 1.42 2.08
C VAL A 32 -5.51 -0.05 2.17
N TYR A 33 -4.27 -0.42 1.84
CA TYR A 33 -3.74 -1.74 2.11
C TYR A 33 -3.08 -1.75 3.49
N ASP A 34 -3.78 -2.31 4.47
CA ASP A 34 -3.41 -2.37 5.88
C ASP A 34 -2.19 -3.24 6.15
N GLY A 35 -2.08 -4.39 5.45
CA GLY A 35 -0.89 -5.25 5.48
C GLY A 35 0.38 -4.53 5.01
N SER A 36 0.23 -3.63 4.03
CA SER A 36 1.29 -2.73 3.57
C SER A 36 2.58 -3.49 3.24
N TRP A 37 3.76 -2.86 3.36
CA TRP A 37 5.03 -3.55 3.12
C TRP A 37 5.31 -4.69 4.11
N SER A 38 4.85 -4.58 5.36
CA SER A 38 5.05 -5.63 6.35
C SER A 38 4.45 -6.98 5.94
N GLU A 39 3.28 -6.97 5.29
CA GLU A 39 2.66 -8.17 4.74
C GLU A 39 3.24 -8.53 3.37
N TRP A 40 3.38 -7.56 2.47
CA TRP A 40 3.81 -7.80 1.10
C TRP A 40 5.26 -8.27 1.01
N GLY A 41 6.16 -7.65 1.79
CA GLY A 41 7.59 -7.97 1.83
C GLY A 41 7.94 -9.11 2.79
N ASN A 42 6.95 -9.81 3.34
CA ASN A 42 7.19 -10.94 4.23
C ASN A 42 7.94 -12.06 3.48
N SER A 43 9.05 -12.53 4.06
CA SER A 43 9.92 -13.57 3.49
C SER A 43 9.19 -14.87 3.12
N ALA A 44 8.05 -15.15 3.77
CA ALA A 44 7.18 -16.26 3.42
C ALA A 44 6.60 -16.19 1.99
N LEU A 45 6.62 -15.00 1.36
CA LEU A 45 6.15 -14.74 -0.01
C LEU A 45 7.29 -14.45 -1.00
N SER A 46 8.55 -14.34 -0.54
CA SER A 46 9.68 -13.80 -1.32
C SER A 46 10.04 -14.54 -2.62
N GLY A 47 9.55 -15.75 -2.86
CA GLY A 47 9.80 -16.50 -4.10
C GLY A 47 8.87 -16.13 -5.27
N GLU A 48 7.76 -15.44 -5.00
CA GLU A 48 6.69 -15.20 -5.99
C GLU A 48 6.48 -13.72 -6.31
N LEU A 49 7.16 -12.85 -5.57
CA LEU A 49 7.00 -11.40 -5.71
C LEU A 49 7.83 -10.86 -6.88
N PRO A 50 7.30 -9.86 -7.61
CA PRO A 50 7.99 -9.26 -8.75
C PRO A 50 9.24 -8.45 -8.38
N ILE A 51 9.51 -8.27 -7.07
CA ILE A 51 10.74 -7.63 -6.60
C ILE A 51 11.53 -8.62 -5.75
N HIS A 52 12.85 -8.52 -5.85
CA HIS A 52 13.78 -9.19 -4.97
C HIS A 52 14.34 -8.15 -4.00
N CYS A 53 14.25 -8.43 -2.70
CA CYS A 53 14.97 -7.65 -1.70
C CYS A 53 16.39 -8.23 -1.62
N ASP A 54 17.40 -7.48 -2.06
CA ASP A 54 18.80 -7.86 -1.80
C ASP A 54 19.02 -7.84 -0.28
N GLU A 55 19.21 -9.02 0.30
CA GLU A 55 19.70 -9.16 1.67
C GLU A 55 21.21 -8.91 1.63
N GLY A 56 21.61 -7.71 2.05
CA GLY A 56 23.01 -7.36 2.30
C GLY A 56 23.58 -8.09 3.51
#